data_AF-A0A955B3N3-F1
#
_entry.id   AF-A0A955B3N3-F1
#
_cell.length_a   1.000
_cell.length_b   1.000
_cell.length_c   1.000
_cell.angle_alpha   90.00
_cell.angle_beta   90.00
_cell.angle_gamma   90.00
#
_symmetry.space_group_name_H-M   'P 1'
#
loop_
_entity.id
_entity.type
_entity.pdbx_description
1 polymer ?
#
loop_
_entity_poly.entity_id
_entity_poly.type
_entity_poly.pdbx_seq_one_letter_code
_entity_poly.pdbx_strand_id
1 'polypeptide(L)'
;MPPPRETERPAEAEIVAALGALKTAFHESARARHAETGRVRVRRLNRLEYENTVRDLLDIDTPLQDLLPEDDLIDGFSNQAAGLSISPVHIQQYMAAADRALEAASVRQARPETKTYRFSYSDDAEKPFHGHAHNKLQCNLRGEDLHFFLDTHIEVPAYLRQFEAVTREKPGRYRIRIATEARDTTDGEDLIFSVWLAAGGKRRELLGHFDARHRQESVIELTRPFERGETIIVAPWRMAKVRIDAGYSVYLPDKQEKIPEGWHFINNPNPPIPTVGPAIVVKPVEITGPLHESWPPAGHRLLYGDEAELAPATEIAKTSRVPDSILRPVRGYRHLKDPVSVRLPDEKTETAVREALTRFIGRAFRRPATADEVELYDAMVRDRLGKGECLEVAMNAAHRAVLCSPDFLFLVERGPKLNSHELAARLSYFLWRSAPDARL
;
A
#
# COMPACT_ATOMS: atom_id res chain seq x y z
N MET A 1 -27.09 -31.15 31.36
CA MET A 1 -26.76 -30.53 32.66
C MET A 1 -25.69 -29.47 32.39
N PRO A 2 -25.96 -28.17 32.57
CA PRO A 2 -24.90 -27.17 32.67
C PRO A 2 -24.09 -27.44 33.97
N PRO A 3 -22.79 -27.08 34.02
CA PRO A 3 -22.01 -27.24 35.24
C PRO A 3 -22.63 -26.37 36.35
N PRO A 4 -22.60 -26.83 37.62
CA PRO A 4 -23.17 -26.08 38.72
C PRO A 4 -22.59 -24.66 38.78
N ARG A 5 -23.48 -23.68 38.96
CA ARG A 5 -23.11 -22.28 39.16
C ARG A 5 -22.29 -22.16 40.45
N GLU A 6 -21.20 -21.41 40.34
CA GLU A 6 -20.37 -20.90 41.45
C GLU A 6 -19.51 -21.96 42.17
N THR A 7 -18.42 -22.38 41.52
CA THR A 7 -17.18 -22.49 42.29
C THR A 7 -16.74 -21.08 42.67
N GLU A 8 -16.62 -20.80 43.96
CA GLU A 8 -16.09 -19.53 44.45
C GLU A 8 -14.75 -19.24 43.76
N ARG A 9 -14.66 -18.07 43.14
CA ARG A 9 -13.41 -17.63 42.52
C ARG A 9 -12.36 -17.56 43.63
N PRO A 10 -11.16 -18.15 43.45
CA PRO A 10 -10.11 -18.12 44.46
C PRO A 10 -9.87 -16.68 44.92
N ALA A 11 -9.49 -16.52 46.19
CA ALA A 11 -9.25 -15.20 46.74
C ALA A 11 -8.20 -14.47 45.90
N GLU A 12 -8.31 -13.14 45.75
CA GLU A 12 -7.40 -12.36 44.89
C GLU A 12 -5.92 -12.59 45.24
N ALA A 13 -5.61 -12.78 46.53
CA ALA A 13 -4.29 -13.14 47.02
C ALA A 13 -3.80 -14.51 46.48
N GLU A 14 -4.68 -15.50 46.37
CA GLU A 14 -4.36 -16.83 45.83
C GLU A 14 -4.13 -16.78 44.33
N ILE A 15 -4.90 -15.96 43.60
CA ILE A 15 -4.70 -15.72 42.16
C ILE A 15 -3.35 -15.04 41.94
N VAL A 16 -3.02 -14.00 42.71
CA VAL A 16 -1.73 -13.30 42.61
C VAL A 16 -0.57 -14.22 42.96
N ALA A 17 -0.71 -15.05 44.00
CA ALA A 17 0.30 -16.04 44.38
C ALA A 17 0.49 -17.11 43.30
N ALA A 18 -0.59 -17.64 42.74
CA ALA A 18 -0.56 -18.64 41.67
C ALA A 18 0.04 -18.08 40.37
N LEU A 19 -0.34 -16.86 39.97
CA LEU A 19 0.25 -16.18 38.82
C LEU A 19 1.73 -15.85 39.04
N GLY A 20 2.11 -15.46 40.26
CA GLY A 20 3.50 -15.26 40.66
C GLY A 20 4.32 -16.55 40.55
N ALA A 21 3.79 -17.67 41.06
CA ALA A 21 4.42 -18.98 40.96
C ALA A 21 4.54 -19.46 39.51
N LEU A 22 3.49 -19.32 38.70
CA LEU A 22 3.50 -19.64 37.27
C LEU A 22 4.51 -18.78 36.50
N LYS A 23 4.56 -17.47 36.78
CA LYS A 23 5.53 -16.56 36.16
C LYS A 23 6.96 -16.98 36.47
N THR A 24 7.25 -17.31 37.73
CA THR A 24 8.57 -17.80 38.15
C THR A 24 8.90 -19.14 37.48
N ALA A 25 7.99 -20.10 37.51
CA ALA A 25 8.18 -21.41 36.88
C ALA A 25 8.39 -21.30 35.36
N PHE A 26 7.64 -20.44 34.67
CA PHE A 26 7.84 -20.19 33.24
C PHE A 26 9.16 -19.47 32.97
N HIS A 27 9.56 -18.51 33.80
CA HIS A 27 10.87 -17.85 33.67
C HIS A 27 12.03 -18.82 33.88
N GLU A 28 11.95 -19.69 34.88
CA GLU A 28 12.95 -20.71 35.18
C GLU A 28 13.01 -21.78 34.11
N SER A 29 11.85 -22.31 33.68
CA SER A 29 11.75 -23.27 32.57
C SER A 29 12.26 -22.68 31.26
N ALA A 30 11.91 -21.43 30.94
CA ALA A 30 12.44 -20.74 29.77
C ALA A 30 13.96 -20.56 29.86
N ARG A 31 14.50 -20.19 31.04
CA ARG A 31 15.95 -20.09 31.26
C ARG A 31 16.65 -21.44 31.11
N ALA A 32 16.09 -22.51 31.69
CA ALA A 32 16.63 -23.86 31.60
C ALA A 32 16.60 -24.37 30.17
N ARG A 33 15.47 -24.22 29.48
CA ARG A 33 15.33 -24.56 28.06
C ARG A 33 16.30 -23.75 27.19
N HIS A 34 16.45 -22.45 27.44
CA HIS A 34 17.45 -21.63 26.76
C HIS A 34 18.90 -22.04 27.05
N ALA A 35 19.18 -22.60 28.23
CA ALA A 35 20.49 -23.13 28.58
C ALA A 35 20.77 -24.48 27.90
N GLU A 36 19.76 -25.34 27.74
CA GLU A 36 19.88 -26.66 27.08
C GLU A 36 19.87 -26.58 25.55
N THR A 37 18.89 -25.91 24.94
CA THR A 37 18.70 -25.90 23.49
C THR A 37 19.38 -24.73 22.79
N GLY A 38 19.92 -23.79 23.57
CA GLY A 38 20.25 -22.45 23.07
C GLY A 38 18.99 -21.65 22.70
N ARG A 39 19.16 -20.34 22.48
CA ARG A 39 18.16 -19.54 21.75
C ARG A 39 18.27 -19.85 20.26
N VAL A 40 17.22 -19.58 19.49
CA VAL A 40 17.36 -19.44 18.04
C VAL A 40 18.31 -18.27 17.80
N ARG A 41 19.59 -18.57 17.53
CA ARG A 41 20.64 -17.55 17.41
C ARG A 41 20.66 -16.91 16.03
N VAL A 42 20.08 -17.59 15.04
CA VAL A 42 20.02 -17.13 13.66
C VAL A 42 18.69 -17.57 13.08
N ARG A 43 17.92 -16.62 12.54
CA ARG A 43 16.67 -16.88 11.81
C ARG A 43 16.64 -16.05 10.54
N ARG A 44 16.25 -16.65 9.42
CA ARG A 44 15.98 -15.92 8.17
C ARG A 44 14.67 -15.13 8.29
N LEU A 45 14.62 -13.94 7.72
CA LEU A 45 13.35 -13.26 7.48
C LEU A 45 12.48 -14.12 6.56
N ASN A 46 11.21 -14.28 6.91
CA ASN A 46 10.23 -14.90 6.00
C ASN A 46 9.84 -13.92 4.87
N ARG A 47 9.11 -14.38 3.85
CA ARG A 47 8.77 -13.54 2.67
C ARG A 47 8.03 -12.25 3.02
N LEU A 48 7.14 -12.32 4.02
CA LEU A 48 6.32 -11.19 4.44
C LEU A 48 7.16 -10.18 5.23
N GLU A 49 8.01 -10.67 6.14
CA GLU A 49 8.95 -9.85 6.91
C GLU A 49 9.98 -9.17 5.99
N TYR A 50 10.49 -9.87 4.97
CA TYR A 50 11.37 -9.27 3.97
C TYR A 50 10.66 -8.15 3.21
N GLU A 51 9.46 -8.41 2.68
CA GLU A 51 8.67 -7.40 1.96
C GLU A 51 8.42 -6.17 2.84
N ASN A 52 7.89 -6.36 4.05
CA ASN A 52 7.62 -5.25 4.97
C ASN A 52 8.89 -4.47 5.33
N THR A 53 9.99 -5.17 5.61
CA THR A 53 11.27 -4.54 5.94
C THR A 53 11.79 -3.70 4.78
N VAL A 54 11.71 -4.21 3.54
CA VAL A 54 12.16 -3.48 2.35
C VAL A 54 11.25 -2.30 2.04
N ARG A 55 9.93 -2.46 2.20
CA ARG A 55 8.95 -1.38 2.05
C ARG A 55 9.23 -0.23 3.02
N ASP A 56 9.48 -0.53 4.29
CA ASP A 56 9.81 0.49 5.30
C ASP A 56 11.20 1.10 5.10
N LEU A 57 12.16 0.28 4.66
CA LEU A 57 13.54 0.74 4.39
C LEU A 57 13.58 1.70 3.20
N LEU A 58 12.79 1.44 2.16
CA LEU A 58 12.79 2.17 0.89
C LEU A 58 11.60 3.11 0.70
N ASP A 59 10.65 3.17 1.63
CA ASP A 59 9.41 3.95 1.50
C ASP A 59 8.66 3.67 0.19
N ILE A 60 8.36 2.38 -0.05
CA ILE A 60 7.65 1.91 -1.25
C ILE A 60 6.48 1.00 -0.88
N ASP A 61 5.44 0.97 -1.74
CA ASP A 61 4.29 0.06 -1.60
C ASP A 61 4.39 -1.19 -2.49
N THR A 62 5.49 -1.34 -3.24
CA THR A 62 5.65 -2.40 -4.25
C THR A 62 5.51 -3.80 -3.63
N PRO A 63 4.67 -4.69 -4.19
CA PRO A 63 4.62 -6.10 -3.78
C PRO A 63 5.84 -6.87 -4.29
N LEU A 64 6.42 -7.68 -3.40
CA LEU A 64 7.65 -8.45 -3.59
C LEU A 64 7.50 -9.93 -3.23
N GLN A 65 6.49 -10.32 -2.44
CA GLN A 65 6.29 -11.67 -1.90
C GLN A 65 6.35 -12.78 -2.96
N ASP A 66 5.75 -12.55 -4.13
CA ASP A 66 5.70 -13.55 -5.22
C ASP A 66 7.06 -13.76 -5.90
N LEU A 67 8.03 -12.86 -5.69
CA LEU A 67 9.40 -12.98 -6.20
C LEU A 67 10.31 -13.75 -5.24
N LEU A 68 9.88 -13.94 -3.99
CA LEU A 68 10.69 -14.51 -2.92
C LEU A 68 10.51 -16.04 -2.83
N PRO A 69 11.52 -16.76 -2.30
CA PRO A 69 11.40 -18.19 -2.05
C PRO A 69 10.15 -18.53 -1.22
N GLU A 70 9.59 -19.72 -1.43
CA GLU A 70 8.60 -20.25 -0.49
C GLU A 70 9.24 -20.51 0.86
N ASP A 71 8.49 -20.22 1.93
CA ASP A 71 8.92 -20.50 3.28
C ASP A 71 8.46 -21.91 3.64
N ASP A 72 9.41 -22.80 3.96
CA ASP A 72 9.09 -24.13 4.47
C ASP A 72 8.32 -23.99 5.80
N LEU A 73 7.09 -24.47 5.83
CA LEU A 73 6.27 -24.50 7.03
C LEU A 73 6.72 -25.65 7.93
N ILE A 74 7.36 -25.35 9.06
CA ILE A 74 7.61 -26.33 10.12
C ILE A 74 6.56 -26.10 11.21
N ASP A 75 5.75 -27.13 11.50
CA ASP A 75 4.64 -27.13 12.47
C ASP A 75 3.63 -25.97 12.32
N GLY A 76 3.40 -25.51 11.08
CA GLY A 76 2.42 -24.46 10.78
C GLY A 76 2.90 -23.01 11.00
N PHE A 77 4.18 -22.81 11.35
CA PHE A 77 4.78 -21.48 11.51
C PHE A 77 5.95 -21.30 10.53
N SER A 78 5.96 -20.21 9.74
CA SER A 78 7.13 -19.75 8.95
C SER A 78 8.22 -19.08 9.82
N ASN A 79 8.11 -19.31 11.12
CA ASN A 79 8.88 -18.90 12.28
C ASN A 79 10.28 -19.46 12.55
N GLN A 80 10.50 -20.69 12.09
CA GLN A 80 11.38 -21.60 12.80
C GLN A 80 12.77 -21.69 12.16
N ALA A 81 13.80 -21.73 12.99
CA ALA A 81 15.20 -21.62 12.60
C ALA A 81 15.80 -22.86 11.93
N ALA A 82 15.08 -23.97 11.86
CA ALA A 82 15.65 -25.28 11.57
C ALA A 82 15.91 -25.59 10.08
N GLY A 83 15.62 -24.66 9.15
CA GLY A 83 15.75 -24.87 7.69
C GLY A 83 16.86 -24.05 7.01
N LEU A 84 18.06 -23.96 7.59
CA LEU A 84 19.12 -23.03 7.16
C LEU A 84 20.02 -23.58 6.03
N SER A 85 19.48 -23.75 4.82
CA SER A 85 20.28 -23.76 3.59
C SER A 85 19.73 -22.77 2.57
N ILE A 86 20.49 -21.72 2.26
CA ILE A 86 20.20 -20.84 1.12
C ILE A 86 20.75 -21.52 -0.13
N SER A 87 19.87 -22.03 -0.98
CA SER A 87 20.23 -22.48 -2.32
C SER A 87 20.66 -21.29 -3.20
N PRO A 88 21.56 -21.46 -4.18
CA PRO A 88 21.85 -20.45 -5.18
C PRO A 88 20.60 -19.86 -5.86
N VAL A 89 19.54 -20.66 -6.02
CA VAL A 89 18.24 -20.22 -6.56
C VAL A 89 17.56 -19.20 -5.64
N HIS A 90 17.66 -19.40 -4.32
CA HIS A 90 17.11 -18.44 -3.35
C HIS A 90 17.79 -17.07 -3.47
N ILE A 91 19.11 -17.03 -3.63
CA ILE A 91 19.83 -15.76 -3.82
C ILE A 91 19.37 -15.06 -5.10
N GLN A 92 19.16 -15.77 -6.20
CA GLN A 92 18.64 -15.18 -7.44
C GLN A 92 17.25 -14.56 -7.23
N GLN A 93 16.37 -15.23 -6.48
CA GLN A 93 15.05 -14.70 -6.12
C GLN A 93 15.14 -13.43 -5.25
N TYR A 94 16.01 -13.44 -4.23
CA TYR A 94 16.26 -12.24 -3.42
C TYR A 94 16.84 -11.08 -4.25
N MET A 95 17.76 -11.36 -5.17
CA MET A 95 18.31 -10.34 -6.07
C MET A 95 17.23 -9.75 -6.97
N ALA A 96 16.34 -10.57 -7.52
CA ALA A 96 15.22 -10.11 -8.34
C ALA A 96 14.23 -9.24 -7.55
N ALA A 97 13.91 -9.64 -6.31
CA ALA A 97 13.07 -8.85 -5.41
C ALA A 97 13.75 -7.51 -5.04
N ALA A 98 15.05 -7.53 -4.73
CA ALA A 98 15.82 -6.33 -4.43
C ALA A 98 15.89 -5.39 -5.65
N ASP A 99 16.18 -5.90 -6.85
CA ASP A 99 16.20 -5.10 -8.09
C ASP A 99 14.83 -4.44 -8.33
N ARG A 100 13.73 -5.18 -8.14
CA ARG A 100 12.35 -4.64 -8.28
C ARG A 100 12.03 -3.56 -7.26
N ALA A 101 12.53 -3.70 -6.03
CA ALA A 101 12.35 -2.73 -4.96
C ALA A 101 13.18 -1.45 -5.19
N LEU A 102 14.45 -1.61 -5.58
CA LEU A 102 15.34 -0.49 -5.91
C LEU A 102 14.84 0.28 -7.13
N GLU A 103 14.33 -0.42 -8.15
CA GLU A 103 13.69 0.23 -9.30
C GLU A 103 12.46 1.04 -8.89
N ALA A 104 11.65 0.56 -7.94
CA ALA A 104 10.48 1.29 -7.45
C ALA A 104 10.86 2.56 -6.66
N ALA A 105 11.95 2.51 -5.89
CA ALA A 105 12.45 3.63 -5.10
C ALA A 105 13.26 4.65 -5.93
N SER A 106 13.81 4.24 -7.07
CA SER A 106 14.58 5.08 -7.98
C SER A 106 13.65 5.95 -8.84
N VAL A 107 13.91 7.25 -8.92
CA VAL A 107 13.14 8.16 -9.76
C VAL A 107 13.78 8.19 -11.14
N ARG A 108 13.01 7.79 -12.15
CA ARG A 108 13.45 7.75 -13.55
C ARG A 108 12.69 8.69 -14.48
N GLN A 109 11.83 9.53 -13.92
CA GLN A 109 11.05 10.52 -14.66
C GLN A 109 11.11 11.88 -13.97
N ALA A 110 10.89 12.95 -14.73
CA ALA A 110 10.64 14.26 -14.15
C ALA A 110 9.42 14.24 -13.19
N ARG A 111 9.36 15.22 -12.29
CA ARG A 111 8.24 15.36 -11.34
C ARG A 111 6.91 15.33 -12.08
N PRO A 112 6.03 14.34 -11.80
CA PRO A 112 4.71 14.31 -12.40
C PRO A 112 3.94 15.58 -12.05
N GLU A 113 3.25 16.14 -13.05
CA GLU A 113 2.34 17.26 -12.84
C GLU A 113 1.12 16.78 -12.05
N THR A 114 0.90 17.39 -10.88
CA THR A 114 -0.32 17.20 -10.09
C THR A 114 -1.48 17.91 -10.78
N LYS A 115 -2.55 17.16 -11.10
CA LYS A 115 -3.76 17.71 -11.72
C LYS A 115 -4.98 17.44 -10.85
N THR A 116 -5.92 18.37 -10.86
CA THR A 116 -7.26 18.16 -10.31
C THR A 116 -8.20 17.77 -11.45
N TYR A 117 -8.82 16.61 -11.29
CA TYR A 117 -9.80 16.03 -12.18
C TYR A 117 -11.18 16.18 -11.55
N ARG A 118 -12.20 16.53 -12.35
CA ARG A 118 -13.60 16.53 -11.94
C ARG A 118 -14.32 15.50 -12.81
N PHE A 119 -14.77 14.41 -12.20
CA PHE A 119 -15.45 13.33 -12.90
C PHE A 119 -16.96 13.38 -12.66
N SER A 120 -17.71 13.49 -13.74
CA SER A 120 -19.17 13.41 -13.71
C SER A 120 -19.65 12.08 -14.29
N TYR A 121 -20.60 11.44 -13.62
CA TYR A 121 -21.26 10.23 -14.13
C TYR A 121 -22.18 10.50 -15.33
N SER A 122 -22.40 11.77 -15.68
CA SER A 122 -23.08 12.17 -16.92
C SER A 122 -22.20 12.05 -18.17
N ASP A 123 -20.89 11.86 -18.00
CA ASP A 123 -19.96 11.72 -19.12
C ASP A 123 -20.15 10.36 -19.83
N ASP A 124 -20.08 10.39 -21.16
CA ASP A 124 -20.23 9.22 -22.01
C ASP A 124 -19.18 8.13 -21.74
N ALA A 125 -17.98 8.51 -21.32
CA ALA A 125 -16.91 7.57 -20.96
C ALA A 125 -17.17 6.83 -19.65
N GLU A 126 -18.09 7.33 -18.81
CA GLU A 126 -18.46 6.73 -17.52
C GLU A 126 -19.66 5.77 -17.62
N LYS A 127 -20.18 5.55 -18.83
CA LYS A 127 -21.27 4.58 -19.07
C LYS A 127 -20.85 3.15 -18.68
N PRO A 128 -21.70 2.39 -17.95
CA PRO A 128 -21.38 1.04 -17.50
C PRO A 128 -21.21 0.05 -18.66
N PHE A 129 -20.34 -0.95 -18.48
CA PHE A 129 -20.12 -2.01 -19.48
C PHE A 129 -21.27 -3.03 -19.46
N HIS A 130 -21.80 -3.37 -20.64
CA HIS A 130 -22.98 -4.20 -20.80
C HIS A 130 -22.59 -5.68 -20.85
N GLY A 131 -22.51 -6.35 -19.69
CA GLY A 131 -22.18 -7.78 -19.61
C GLY A 131 -23.39 -8.70 -19.35
N HIS A 132 -24.25 -8.34 -18.38
CA HIS A 132 -25.36 -9.19 -17.95
C HIS A 132 -26.62 -8.37 -17.63
N ALA A 133 -27.78 -8.87 -18.04
CA ALA A 133 -29.06 -8.16 -17.89
C ALA A 133 -29.50 -7.93 -16.43
N HIS A 134 -28.91 -8.64 -15.46
CA HIS A 134 -29.17 -8.47 -14.02
C HIS A 134 -28.13 -7.57 -13.33
N ASN A 135 -27.02 -7.27 -14.01
CA ASN A 135 -25.95 -6.41 -13.52
C ASN A 135 -26.12 -4.98 -14.05
N LYS A 136 -27.23 -4.37 -13.69
CA LYS A 136 -27.69 -3.09 -14.23
C LYS A 136 -27.70 -2.01 -13.16
N LEU A 137 -27.02 -0.89 -13.43
CA LEU A 137 -26.84 0.21 -12.49
C LEU A 137 -28.21 0.83 -12.16
N GLN A 138 -28.54 0.94 -10.87
CA GLN A 138 -29.82 1.43 -10.40
C GLN A 138 -29.73 2.89 -9.89
N CYS A 139 -29.48 3.82 -10.80
CA CYS A 139 -29.36 5.25 -10.50
C CYS A 139 -29.86 6.13 -11.65
N ASN A 140 -30.19 7.37 -11.31
CA ASN A 140 -30.63 8.38 -12.28
C ASN A 140 -29.74 9.62 -12.18
N LEU A 141 -29.68 10.42 -13.24
CA LEU A 141 -28.99 11.71 -13.25
C LEU A 141 -30.01 12.84 -13.27
N ARG A 142 -29.70 13.93 -12.57
CA ARG A 142 -30.38 15.22 -12.71
C ARG A 142 -29.31 16.30 -12.87
N GLY A 143 -29.13 16.81 -14.09
CA GLY A 143 -27.91 17.55 -14.42
C GLY A 143 -26.68 16.64 -14.32
N GLU A 144 -25.69 17.03 -13.51
CA GLU A 144 -24.48 16.23 -13.23
C GLU A 144 -24.60 15.36 -11.97
N ASP A 145 -25.67 15.53 -11.19
CA ASP A 145 -25.84 14.86 -9.91
C ASP A 145 -26.37 13.43 -10.11
N LEU A 146 -25.71 12.47 -9.48
CA LEU A 146 -26.07 11.06 -9.51
C LEU A 146 -26.96 10.71 -8.31
N HIS A 147 -28.15 10.18 -8.58
CA HIS A 147 -29.13 9.80 -7.57
C HIS A 147 -29.25 8.29 -7.44
N PHE A 148 -28.97 7.78 -6.25
CA PHE A 148 -29.26 6.40 -5.85
C PHE A 148 -30.59 6.35 -5.09
N PHE A 149 -31.57 5.70 -5.69
CA PHE A 149 -32.89 5.46 -5.07
C PHE A 149 -33.03 4.03 -4.56
N LEU A 150 -32.12 3.11 -4.89
CA LEU A 150 -32.20 1.69 -4.52
C LEU A 150 -30.80 1.19 -4.15
N ASP A 151 -30.73 0.04 -3.50
CA ASP A 151 -29.45 -0.63 -3.28
C ASP A 151 -28.86 -1.12 -4.62
N THR A 152 -27.54 -1.05 -4.74
CA THR A 152 -26.83 -1.58 -5.91
C THR A 152 -26.49 -3.05 -5.69
N HIS A 153 -26.72 -3.91 -6.70
CA HIS A 153 -26.14 -5.25 -6.70
C HIS A 153 -24.60 -5.19 -6.66
N ILE A 154 -23.99 -6.22 -6.07
CA ILE A 154 -22.55 -6.32 -5.73
C ILE A 154 -21.63 -5.96 -6.91
N GLU A 155 -22.06 -6.22 -8.15
CA GLU A 155 -21.27 -6.11 -9.38
C GLU A 155 -21.55 -4.84 -10.21
N VAL A 156 -22.42 -3.91 -9.75
CA VAL A 156 -22.86 -2.76 -10.57
C VAL A 156 -22.94 -1.43 -9.81
N PRO A 157 -21.81 -0.85 -9.40
CA PRO A 157 -21.85 0.43 -8.72
C PRO A 157 -21.28 1.56 -9.60
N ALA A 158 -21.44 2.80 -9.15
CA ALA A 158 -20.98 3.97 -9.88
C ALA A 158 -19.44 4.01 -9.91
N TYR A 159 -18.90 3.55 -11.04
CA TYR A 159 -17.49 3.27 -11.28
C TYR A 159 -16.85 4.40 -12.10
N LEU A 160 -15.70 4.91 -11.67
CA LEU A 160 -14.99 5.98 -12.40
C LEU A 160 -13.97 5.39 -13.39
N ARG A 161 -14.39 5.13 -14.62
CA ARG A 161 -13.59 4.61 -15.75
C ARG A 161 -12.52 5.61 -16.19
N GLN A 162 -12.82 6.90 -16.22
CA GLN A 162 -11.81 7.90 -16.58
C GLN A 162 -10.70 7.95 -15.55
N PHE A 163 -11.04 7.86 -14.25
CA PHE A 163 -10.01 7.79 -13.21
C PHE A 163 -9.17 6.51 -13.31
N GLU A 164 -9.78 5.36 -13.64
CA GLU A 164 -9.04 4.13 -13.95
C GLU A 164 -8.04 4.33 -15.09
N ALA A 165 -8.39 5.13 -16.11
CA ALA A 165 -7.48 5.47 -17.20
C ALA A 165 -6.33 6.37 -16.72
N VAL A 166 -6.61 7.35 -15.85
CA VAL A 166 -5.58 8.20 -15.24
C VAL A 166 -4.58 7.36 -14.44
N THR A 167 -5.03 6.46 -13.56
CA THR A 167 -4.13 5.62 -12.74
C THR A 167 -3.39 4.58 -13.58
N ARG A 168 -3.93 4.17 -14.74
CA ARG A 168 -3.23 3.28 -15.69
C ARG A 168 -1.99 3.92 -16.30
N GLU A 169 -1.99 5.24 -16.46
CA GLU A 169 -0.87 6.03 -16.97
C GLU A 169 0.02 6.59 -15.86
N LYS A 170 -0.59 6.99 -14.74
CA LYS A 170 0.04 7.70 -13.63
C LYS A 170 -0.41 7.10 -12.28
N PRO A 171 0.05 5.91 -11.90
CA PRO A 171 -0.19 5.41 -10.55
C PRO A 171 0.47 6.32 -9.51
N GLY A 172 -0.04 6.34 -8.28
CA GLY A 172 0.50 7.21 -7.22
C GLY A 172 -0.53 7.57 -6.16
N ARG A 173 -0.19 8.53 -5.29
CA ARG A 173 -1.09 9.01 -4.23
C ARG A 173 -2.11 10.00 -4.79
N TYR A 174 -3.39 9.81 -4.52
CA TYR A 174 -4.45 10.72 -4.93
C TYR A 174 -5.30 11.11 -3.74
N ARG A 175 -5.75 12.37 -3.72
CA ARG A 175 -6.80 12.85 -2.82
C ARG A 175 -8.12 12.84 -3.57
N ILE A 176 -9.12 12.19 -3.00
CA ILE A 176 -10.47 12.09 -3.51
C ILE A 176 -11.37 12.93 -2.62
N ARG A 177 -12.17 13.78 -3.24
CA ARG A 177 -13.19 14.60 -2.60
C ARG A 177 -14.55 14.22 -3.20
N ILE A 178 -15.43 13.68 -2.36
CA ILE A 178 -16.79 13.25 -2.76
C ILE A 178 -17.79 14.08 -1.97
N ALA A 179 -18.62 14.84 -2.68
CA ALA A 179 -19.72 15.59 -2.07
C ALA A 179 -21.02 14.81 -2.26
N THR A 180 -21.76 14.63 -1.17
CA THR A 180 -23.01 13.89 -1.13
C THR A 180 -24.07 14.66 -0.35
N GLU A 181 -25.33 14.30 -0.55
CA GLU A 181 -26.46 14.76 0.26
C GLU A 181 -27.55 13.68 0.27
N ALA A 182 -28.37 13.65 1.30
CA ALA A 182 -29.58 12.82 1.35
C ALA A 182 -30.83 13.67 1.09
N ARG A 183 -31.76 13.14 0.29
CA ARG A 183 -33.06 13.77 0.00
C ARG A 183 -34.22 12.85 0.34
N ASP A 184 -35.36 13.48 0.63
CA ASP A 184 -36.68 12.85 0.75
C ASP A 184 -36.74 11.67 1.75
N THR A 185 -35.99 11.77 2.85
CA THR A 185 -36.08 10.85 4.00
C THR A 185 -37.21 11.26 4.95
N THR A 186 -37.90 10.27 5.54
CA THR A 186 -39.17 10.46 6.29
C THR A 186 -39.02 11.32 7.55
N ASP A 187 -37.90 11.18 8.27
CA ASP A 187 -37.66 11.86 9.56
C ASP A 187 -36.43 12.77 9.54
N GLY A 188 -35.96 13.15 8.35
CA GLY A 188 -34.69 13.89 8.22
C GLY A 188 -33.46 13.06 8.55
N GLU A 189 -33.58 11.73 8.50
CA GLU A 189 -32.45 10.82 8.71
C GLU A 189 -31.38 11.00 7.63
N ASP A 190 -30.12 10.91 8.06
CA ASP A 190 -28.98 10.80 7.17
C ASP A 190 -28.95 9.41 6.52
N LEU A 191 -28.49 9.35 5.27
CA LEU A 191 -28.31 8.10 4.56
C LEU A 191 -26.85 7.69 4.57
N ILE A 192 -26.56 6.40 4.41
CA ILE A 192 -25.18 5.90 4.44
C ILE A 192 -24.79 5.46 3.04
N PHE A 193 -23.58 5.82 2.63
CA PHE A 193 -22.94 5.28 1.44
C PHE A 193 -21.59 4.66 1.80
N SER A 194 -21.09 3.83 0.90
CA SER A 194 -19.79 3.19 1.00
C SER A 194 -18.90 3.61 -0.16
N VAL A 195 -17.62 3.76 0.12
CA VAL A 195 -16.59 3.98 -0.91
C VAL A 195 -15.68 2.77 -0.93
N TRP A 196 -15.45 2.22 -2.12
CA TRP A 196 -14.61 1.04 -2.32
C TRP A 196 -13.47 1.36 -3.27
N LEU A 197 -12.31 0.76 -3.03
CA LEU A 197 -11.29 0.57 -4.05
C LEU A 197 -11.78 -0.46 -5.06
N ALA A 198 -11.52 -0.21 -6.33
CA ALA A 198 -11.89 -1.11 -7.41
C ALA A 198 -10.79 -1.22 -8.45
N ALA A 199 -10.75 -2.35 -9.15
CA ALA A 199 -9.94 -2.52 -10.35
C ALA A 199 -10.65 -3.50 -11.29
N GLY A 200 -10.52 -3.28 -12.60
CA GLY A 200 -11.13 -4.16 -13.61
C GLY A 200 -12.65 -4.35 -13.41
N GLY A 201 -13.35 -3.33 -12.92
CA GLY A 201 -14.79 -3.37 -12.67
C GLY A 201 -15.23 -4.11 -11.40
N LYS A 202 -14.31 -4.54 -10.53
CA LYS A 202 -14.65 -5.28 -9.29
C LYS A 202 -14.17 -4.55 -8.04
N ARG A 203 -14.95 -4.65 -6.96
CA ARG A 203 -14.55 -4.17 -5.61
C ARG A 203 -13.36 -4.99 -5.11
N ARG A 204 -12.34 -4.31 -4.57
CA ARG A 204 -11.17 -4.94 -3.93
C ARG A 204 -11.18 -4.75 -2.42
N GLU A 205 -11.37 -3.50 -1.98
CA GLU A 205 -11.21 -3.10 -0.58
C GLU A 205 -12.27 -2.07 -0.22
N LEU A 206 -12.89 -2.18 0.95
CA LEU A 206 -13.78 -1.17 1.49
C LEU A 206 -12.94 -0.04 2.11
N LEU A 207 -13.06 1.18 1.60
CA LEU A 207 -12.38 2.35 2.18
C LEU A 207 -13.12 2.91 3.39
N GLY A 208 -14.45 2.77 3.42
CA GLY A 208 -15.27 3.18 4.55
C GLY A 208 -16.75 3.32 4.23
N HIS A 209 -17.52 3.53 5.30
CA HIS A 209 -18.91 3.97 5.26
C HIS A 209 -18.98 5.42 5.72
N PHE A 210 -19.82 6.22 5.07
CA PHE A 210 -19.91 7.65 5.29
C PHE A 210 -21.36 8.12 5.25
N ASP A 211 -21.63 9.21 5.97
CA ASP A 211 -22.95 9.82 6.03
C ASP A 211 -23.17 10.78 4.86
N ALA A 212 -24.29 10.63 4.16
CA ALA A 212 -24.90 11.63 3.30
C ALA A 212 -25.94 12.38 4.13
N ARG A 213 -25.66 13.66 4.44
CA ARG A 213 -26.47 14.43 5.39
C ARG A 213 -27.81 14.84 4.78
N HIS A 214 -28.89 14.79 5.57
CA HIS A 214 -30.23 15.17 5.08
C HIS A 214 -30.29 16.65 4.70
N ARG A 215 -30.60 16.93 3.43
CA ARG A 215 -30.73 18.28 2.84
C ARG A 215 -29.53 19.19 3.10
N GLN A 216 -28.36 18.60 3.35
CA GLN A 216 -27.11 19.31 3.58
C GLN A 216 -26.00 18.61 2.82
N GLU A 217 -25.14 19.39 2.17
CA GLU A 217 -23.95 18.84 1.54
C GLU A 217 -22.97 18.33 2.60
N SER A 218 -22.61 17.06 2.52
CA SER A 218 -21.53 16.40 3.24
C SER A 218 -20.37 16.11 2.29
N VAL A 219 -19.16 16.45 2.71
CA VAL A 219 -17.95 16.21 1.91
C VAL A 219 -17.04 15.26 2.66
N ILE A 220 -16.59 14.22 1.96
CA ILE A 220 -15.53 13.33 2.46
C ILE A 220 -14.26 13.53 1.64
N GLU A 221 -13.12 13.53 2.33
CA GLU A 221 -11.80 13.56 1.71
C GLU A 221 -10.98 12.35 2.11
N LEU A 222 -10.50 11.60 1.12
CA LEU A 222 -9.67 10.41 1.31
C LEU A 222 -8.37 10.57 0.51
N THR A 223 -7.21 10.41 1.15
CA THR A 223 -5.91 10.43 0.47
C THR A 223 -5.25 9.07 0.58
N ARG A 224 -4.92 8.43 -0.56
CA ARG A 224 -4.29 7.11 -0.58
C ARG A 224 -3.51 6.83 -1.87
N PRO A 225 -2.58 5.85 -1.88
CA PRO A 225 -1.99 5.33 -3.12
C PRO A 225 -3.03 4.56 -3.97
N PHE A 226 -2.88 4.67 -5.29
CA PHE A 226 -3.61 3.91 -6.31
C PHE A 226 -2.60 3.19 -7.20
N GLU A 227 -2.76 1.88 -7.34
CA GLU A 227 -2.01 1.08 -8.30
C GLU A 227 -2.51 1.30 -9.73
N ARG A 228 -1.79 0.72 -10.70
CA ARG A 228 -2.09 0.86 -12.11
C ARG A 228 -3.47 0.27 -12.44
N GLY A 229 -4.39 1.12 -12.88
CA GLY A 229 -5.75 0.71 -13.27
C GLY A 229 -6.69 0.51 -12.08
N GLU A 230 -6.33 1.05 -10.91
CA GLU A 230 -7.26 1.15 -9.80
C GLU A 230 -8.15 2.40 -9.91
N THR A 231 -9.33 2.33 -9.33
CA THR A 231 -10.29 3.43 -9.26
C THR A 231 -11.14 3.30 -8.00
N ILE A 232 -12.18 4.11 -7.88
CA ILE A 232 -13.16 4.01 -6.81
C ILE A 232 -14.56 3.65 -7.31
N ILE A 233 -15.31 3.15 -6.36
CA ILE A 233 -16.72 2.83 -6.48
C ILE A 233 -17.45 3.55 -5.35
N VAL A 234 -18.51 4.29 -5.70
CA VAL A 234 -19.46 4.85 -4.74
C VAL A 234 -20.76 4.03 -4.80
N ALA A 235 -21.23 3.56 -3.65
CA ALA A 235 -22.43 2.73 -3.58
C ALA A 235 -23.29 3.04 -2.35
N PRO A 236 -24.62 3.06 -2.48
CA PRO A 236 -25.52 3.20 -1.33
C PRO A 236 -25.38 2.01 -0.38
N TRP A 237 -25.66 2.22 0.90
CA TRP A 237 -25.65 1.20 1.93
C TRP A 237 -26.95 1.21 2.72
N ARG A 238 -27.62 0.04 2.78
CA ARG A 238 -28.88 -0.18 3.49
C ARG A 238 -30.05 0.69 3.00
N MET A 239 -30.06 1.06 1.72
CA MET A 239 -31.13 1.87 1.15
C MET A 239 -32.50 1.16 1.23
N ALA A 240 -32.53 -0.16 1.06
CA ALA A 240 -33.77 -0.92 1.12
C ALA A 240 -34.53 -0.76 2.44
N LYS A 241 -33.81 -0.75 3.58
CA LYS A 241 -34.44 -0.57 4.89
C LYS A 241 -35.09 0.81 4.99
N VAL A 242 -34.35 1.87 4.68
CA VAL A 242 -34.84 3.25 4.81
C VAL A 242 -36.07 3.47 3.93
N ARG A 243 -36.08 2.88 2.73
CA ARG A 243 -37.25 2.95 1.84
C ARG A 243 -38.47 2.24 2.36
N ILE A 244 -38.30 1.03 2.92
CA ILE A 244 -39.40 0.28 3.52
C ILE A 244 -40.01 1.08 4.68
N ASP A 245 -39.16 1.62 5.56
CA ASP A 245 -39.59 2.44 6.69
C ASP A 245 -40.33 3.71 6.23
N ALA A 246 -39.94 4.26 5.07
CA ALA A 246 -40.56 5.40 4.42
C ALA A 246 -41.81 5.06 3.56
N GLY A 247 -42.24 3.79 3.51
CA GLY A 247 -43.41 3.37 2.74
C GLY A 247 -43.20 3.28 1.23
N TYR A 248 -41.95 3.24 0.76
CA TYR A 248 -41.60 3.11 -0.65
C TYR A 248 -41.23 1.68 -1.05
N SER A 249 -41.53 1.31 -2.29
CA SER A 249 -41.09 0.04 -2.88
C SER A 249 -39.56 -0.01 -3.02
N VAL A 250 -38.99 -1.20 -2.78
CA VAL A 250 -37.59 -1.56 -3.04
C VAL A 250 -37.42 -2.35 -4.35
N TYR A 251 -38.52 -2.67 -5.01
CA TYR A 251 -38.53 -3.35 -6.30
C TYR A 251 -38.68 -2.32 -7.44
N LEU A 252 -38.08 -2.65 -8.58
CA LEU A 252 -38.29 -1.88 -9.81
C LEU A 252 -39.77 -1.94 -10.21
N PRO A 253 -40.33 -0.85 -10.76
CA PRO A 253 -41.71 -0.81 -11.20
C PRO A 253 -41.93 -1.79 -12.36
N ASP A 254 -43.06 -2.49 -12.32
CA ASP A 254 -43.46 -3.47 -13.36
C ASP A 254 -43.76 -2.81 -14.72
N LYS A 255 -43.95 -1.47 -14.74
CA LYS A 255 -44.24 -0.68 -15.94
C LYS A 255 -43.17 0.39 -16.15
N GLN A 256 -42.83 0.67 -17.41
CA GLN A 256 -42.01 1.82 -17.76
C GLN A 256 -42.71 3.11 -17.34
N GLU A 257 -42.13 3.81 -16.36
CA GLU A 257 -42.53 5.17 -16.02
C GLU A 257 -42.00 6.15 -17.09
N LYS A 258 -42.72 7.26 -17.32
CA LYS A 258 -42.16 8.35 -18.13
C LYS A 258 -41.08 9.05 -17.33
N ILE A 259 -39.94 9.28 -17.96
CA ILE A 259 -38.84 10.06 -17.41
C ILE A 259 -39.35 11.48 -17.11
N PRO A 260 -39.36 11.94 -15.86
CA PRO A 260 -39.77 13.31 -15.57
C PRO A 260 -38.83 14.32 -16.23
N GLU A 261 -39.32 15.52 -16.51
CA GLU A 261 -38.52 16.57 -17.15
C GLU A 261 -37.26 16.91 -16.32
N GLY A 262 -36.12 17.00 -16.99
CA GLY A 262 -34.81 17.28 -16.37
C GLY A 262 -34.08 16.07 -15.76
N TRP A 263 -34.67 14.87 -15.83
CA TRP A 263 -34.00 13.62 -15.44
C TRP A 263 -33.43 12.89 -16.64
N HIS A 264 -32.25 12.29 -16.46
CA HIS A 264 -31.57 11.49 -17.47
C HIS A 264 -31.23 10.10 -16.91
N PHE A 265 -31.49 9.07 -17.71
CA PHE A 265 -31.14 7.71 -17.36
C PHE A 265 -29.76 7.39 -17.93
N ILE A 266 -28.89 6.84 -17.08
CA ILE A 266 -27.62 6.28 -17.54
C ILE A 266 -27.98 5.06 -18.38
N ASN A 267 -27.66 5.14 -19.68
CA ASN A 267 -28.12 4.23 -20.73
C ASN A 267 -28.05 2.76 -20.31
N ASN A 268 -29.22 2.20 -19.98
CA ASN A 268 -29.39 0.88 -19.41
C ASN A 268 -30.72 0.31 -19.93
N PRO A 269 -30.81 -0.94 -20.39
CA PRO A 269 -32.07 -1.52 -20.86
C PRO A 269 -33.04 -1.87 -19.72
N ASN A 270 -33.16 -1.02 -18.70
CA ASN A 270 -34.15 -1.12 -17.62
C ASN A 270 -35.28 -0.11 -17.84
N PRO A 271 -36.50 -0.39 -17.33
CA PRO A 271 -37.49 0.66 -17.18
C PRO A 271 -36.94 1.78 -16.28
N PRO A 272 -37.35 3.03 -16.51
CA PRO A 272 -37.07 4.13 -15.61
C PRO A 272 -37.30 3.75 -14.14
N ILE A 273 -36.28 3.92 -13.31
CA ILE A 273 -36.33 3.72 -11.86
C ILE A 273 -37.16 4.86 -11.25
N PRO A 274 -37.96 4.59 -10.21
CA PRO A 274 -38.73 5.60 -9.51
C PRO A 274 -37.80 6.74 -9.07
N THR A 275 -38.16 7.97 -9.43
CA THR A 275 -37.44 9.20 -9.04
C THR A 275 -37.95 9.77 -7.72
N VAL A 276 -38.66 8.94 -6.94
CA VAL A 276 -39.38 9.33 -5.73
C VAL A 276 -38.93 8.52 -4.51
N GLY A 277 -38.95 9.19 -3.36
CA GLY A 277 -38.56 8.66 -2.06
C GLY A 277 -37.08 8.87 -1.73
N PRO A 278 -36.61 8.29 -0.62
CA PRO A 278 -35.25 8.48 -0.12
C PRO A 278 -34.20 8.27 -1.19
N ALA A 279 -33.27 9.22 -1.29
CA ALA A 279 -32.19 9.18 -2.27
C ALA A 279 -30.88 9.70 -1.71
N ILE A 280 -29.78 9.00 -2.04
CA ILE A 280 -28.43 9.53 -1.89
C ILE A 280 -28.06 10.22 -3.20
N VAL A 281 -27.71 11.49 -3.11
CA VAL A 281 -27.19 12.27 -4.24
C VAL A 281 -25.68 12.33 -4.13
N VAL A 282 -24.99 12.03 -5.22
CA VAL A 282 -23.53 12.11 -5.34
C VAL A 282 -23.23 13.13 -6.42
N LYS A 283 -22.54 14.21 -6.03
CA LYS A 283 -22.07 15.25 -6.95
C LYS A 283 -20.83 14.77 -7.71
N PRO A 284 -20.41 15.46 -8.78
CA PRO A 284 -19.18 15.12 -9.48
C PRO A 284 -17.99 15.00 -8.54
N VAL A 285 -17.23 13.93 -8.72
CA VAL A 285 -16.12 13.57 -7.84
C VAL A 285 -14.87 14.34 -8.25
N GLU A 286 -14.23 14.99 -7.28
CA GLU A 286 -12.97 15.69 -7.51
C GLU A 286 -11.81 14.82 -7.05
N ILE A 287 -10.85 14.57 -7.92
CA ILE A 287 -9.65 13.78 -7.59
C ILE A 287 -8.42 14.58 -7.96
N THR A 288 -7.51 14.79 -7.01
CA THR A 288 -6.26 15.51 -7.21
C THR A 288 -5.07 14.59 -7.05
N GLY A 289 -4.20 14.54 -8.06
CA GLY A 289 -2.94 13.81 -7.99
C GLY A 289 -2.23 13.64 -9.34
N PRO A 290 -1.15 12.84 -9.39
CA PRO A 290 -0.52 12.22 -8.22
C PRO A 290 0.06 13.30 -7.28
N LEU A 291 -0.06 13.05 -5.97
CA LEU A 291 0.41 13.90 -4.89
C LEU A 291 1.79 13.43 -4.44
N HIS A 292 2.65 14.40 -4.15
CA HIS A 292 4.01 14.16 -3.66
C HIS A 292 4.25 15.07 -2.46
N GLU A 293 4.51 14.48 -1.30
CA GLU A 293 4.85 15.23 -0.06
C GLU A 293 6.21 15.94 -0.21
N SER A 294 7.13 15.29 -0.92
CA SER A 294 8.41 15.85 -1.33
C SER A 294 8.83 15.30 -2.69
N TRP A 295 9.69 16.04 -3.39
CA TRP A 295 10.31 15.58 -4.63
C TRP A 295 11.83 15.82 -4.58
N PRO A 296 12.66 14.80 -4.81
CA PRO A 296 12.32 13.38 -5.02
C PRO A 296 11.57 12.73 -3.82
N PRO A 297 10.86 11.60 -4.03
CA PRO A 297 10.22 10.84 -2.95
C PRO A 297 11.22 10.37 -1.89
N ALA A 298 10.74 10.03 -0.68
CA ALA A 298 11.65 9.67 0.40
C ALA A 298 12.51 8.45 0.06
N GLY A 299 11.96 7.44 -0.61
CA GLY A 299 12.72 6.27 -1.08
C GLY A 299 13.93 6.61 -1.93
N HIS A 300 13.82 7.60 -2.81
CA HIS A 300 14.94 8.06 -3.62
C HIS A 300 16.05 8.68 -2.77
N ARG A 301 15.67 9.57 -1.85
CA ARG A 301 16.62 10.23 -0.94
C ARG A 301 17.25 9.25 0.05
N LEU A 302 16.54 8.19 0.42
CA LEU A 302 17.06 7.11 1.26
C LEU A 302 18.14 6.28 0.55
N LEU A 303 18.09 6.17 -0.79
CA LEU A 303 19.11 5.51 -1.59
C LEU A 303 20.31 6.42 -1.87
N TYR A 304 20.08 7.67 -2.28
CA TYR A 304 21.14 8.51 -2.84
C TYR A 304 21.58 9.67 -1.95
N GLY A 305 20.88 9.90 -0.83
CA GLY A 305 21.08 11.06 0.03
C GLY A 305 20.25 12.28 -0.39
N ASP A 306 20.26 13.31 0.45
CA ASP A 306 19.49 14.54 0.24
C ASP A 306 20.20 15.53 -0.71
N GLU A 307 21.52 15.40 -0.88
CA GLU A 307 22.32 16.19 -1.83
C GLU A 307 22.22 15.66 -3.28
N ALA A 308 21.53 14.53 -3.49
CA ALA A 308 21.37 13.93 -4.81
C ALA A 308 20.40 14.73 -5.69
N GLU A 309 20.86 15.10 -6.88
CA GLU A 309 20.09 15.81 -7.89
C GLU A 309 19.59 14.85 -8.98
N LEU A 310 18.43 15.16 -9.55
CA LEU A 310 17.94 14.50 -10.76
C LEU A 310 18.39 15.29 -11.99
N ALA A 311 19.11 14.62 -12.88
CA ALA A 311 19.55 15.18 -14.16
C ALA A 311 19.04 14.33 -15.33
N PRO A 312 18.87 14.92 -16.54
CA PRO A 312 18.49 14.14 -17.71
C PRO A 312 19.46 12.98 -17.97
N ALA A 313 18.92 11.78 -18.15
CA ALA A 313 19.74 10.58 -18.35
C ALA A 313 20.60 10.67 -19.62
N THR A 314 20.15 11.42 -20.63
CA THR A 314 20.89 11.72 -21.86
C THR A 314 22.11 12.62 -21.63
N GLU A 315 22.09 13.49 -20.61
CA GLU A 315 23.24 14.29 -20.22
C GLU A 315 24.25 13.46 -19.44
N ILE A 316 23.78 12.64 -18.49
CA ILE A 316 24.62 11.68 -17.76
C ILE A 316 25.29 10.70 -18.72
N ALA A 317 24.59 10.27 -19.78
CA ALA A 317 25.11 9.38 -20.81
C ALA A 317 26.30 9.96 -21.60
N LYS A 318 26.54 11.28 -21.54
CA LYS A 318 27.71 11.91 -22.18
C LYS A 318 29.01 11.61 -21.43
N THR A 319 28.93 11.45 -20.11
CA THR A 319 30.09 11.25 -19.21
C THR A 319 30.19 9.83 -18.68
N SER A 320 29.09 9.09 -18.65
CA SER A 320 29.00 7.77 -18.01
C SER A 320 28.14 6.80 -18.82
N ARG A 321 28.40 5.50 -18.69
CA ARG A 321 27.61 4.42 -19.26
C ARG A 321 26.30 4.28 -18.49
N VAL A 322 25.21 4.70 -19.13
CA VAL A 322 23.83 4.53 -18.63
C VAL A 322 23.16 3.37 -19.39
N PRO A 323 22.56 2.38 -18.71
CA PRO A 323 21.87 1.28 -19.37
C PRO A 323 20.60 1.73 -20.11
N ASP A 324 20.24 1.00 -21.17
CA ASP A 324 19.02 1.26 -21.95
C ASP A 324 17.73 1.21 -21.11
N SER A 325 17.72 0.47 -20.01
CA SER A 325 16.58 0.40 -19.07
C SER A 325 16.31 1.72 -18.34
N ILE A 326 17.31 2.61 -18.26
CA ILE A 326 17.16 3.97 -17.72
C ILE A 326 16.95 4.96 -18.87
N LEU A 327 17.66 4.82 -19.99
CA LEU A 327 17.55 5.73 -21.13
C LEU A 327 16.23 5.61 -21.89
N ARG A 328 15.54 4.49 -21.80
CA ARG A 328 14.29 4.25 -22.52
C ARG A 328 13.19 3.92 -21.52
N PRO A 329 12.02 4.57 -21.62
CA PRO A 329 10.90 4.22 -20.76
C PRO A 329 10.52 2.75 -20.95
N VAL A 330 10.22 2.07 -19.84
CA VAL A 330 9.78 0.67 -19.83
C VAL A 330 8.59 0.49 -20.77
N ARG A 331 8.53 -0.66 -21.47
CA ARG A 331 7.48 -0.99 -22.44
C ARG A 331 6.09 -0.81 -21.80
N GLY A 332 5.34 0.19 -22.27
CA GLY A 332 4.03 0.56 -21.71
C GLY A 332 3.97 1.97 -21.09
N TYR A 333 5.12 2.63 -20.91
CA TYR A 333 5.25 3.99 -20.40
C TYR A 333 5.82 4.96 -21.45
N ARG A 334 5.46 4.78 -22.73
CA ARG A 334 6.00 5.60 -23.84
C ARG A 334 5.68 7.09 -23.71
N HIS A 335 4.76 7.47 -22.82
CA HIS A 335 4.42 8.87 -22.51
C HIS A 335 5.47 9.58 -21.64
N LEU A 336 6.37 8.84 -20.98
CA LEU A 336 7.49 9.41 -20.23
C LEU A 336 8.65 9.70 -21.18
N LYS A 337 8.69 10.94 -21.71
CA LYS A 337 9.60 11.33 -22.78
C LYS A 337 11.00 11.77 -22.31
N ASP A 338 11.15 12.06 -21.02
CA ASP A 338 12.38 12.66 -20.47
C ASP A 338 12.89 11.81 -19.28
N PRO A 339 13.67 10.75 -19.55
CA PRO A 339 14.25 9.94 -18.50
C PRO A 339 15.26 10.76 -17.71
N VAL A 340 15.19 10.66 -16.38
CA VAL A 340 16.18 11.24 -15.47
C VAL A 340 16.94 10.14 -14.74
N SER A 341 18.13 10.47 -14.27
CA SER A 341 18.89 9.63 -13.35
C SER A 341 19.62 10.52 -12.35
N VAL A 342 20.36 9.90 -11.45
CA VAL A 342 20.94 10.55 -10.28
C VAL A 342 22.32 11.09 -10.58
N ARG A 343 22.59 12.30 -10.10
CA ARG A 343 23.90 12.92 -10.09
C ARG A 343 24.17 13.51 -8.70
N LEU A 344 25.41 13.38 -8.23
CA LEU A 344 25.91 14.11 -7.06
C LEU A 344 26.84 15.23 -7.52
N PRO A 345 27.01 16.31 -6.74
CA PRO A 345 28.03 17.31 -7.00
C PRO A 345 29.43 16.69 -7.00
N ASP A 346 30.23 16.96 -8.02
CA ASP A 346 31.54 16.31 -8.23
C ASP A 346 32.47 16.45 -7.02
N GLU A 347 32.51 17.63 -6.39
CA GLU A 347 33.39 17.94 -5.24
C GLU A 347 33.06 17.15 -3.96
N LYS A 348 31.83 16.61 -3.85
CA LYS A 348 31.34 15.94 -2.64
C LYS A 348 30.93 14.48 -2.85
N THR A 349 31.12 13.95 -4.06
CA THR A 349 30.54 12.65 -4.44
C THR A 349 30.98 11.53 -3.50
N GLU A 350 32.27 11.45 -3.15
CA GLU A 350 32.78 10.40 -2.26
C GLU A 350 32.19 10.48 -0.85
N THR A 351 32.15 11.69 -0.26
CA THR A 351 31.58 11.90 1.07
C THR A 351 30.08 11.61 1.09
N ALA A 352 29.33 12.11 0.12
CA ALA A 352 27.89 11.89 0.02
C ALA A 352 27.52 10.41 -0.18
N VAL A 353 28.28 9.67 -0.99
CA VAL A 353 28.12 8.22 -1.17
C VAL A 353 28.33 7.49 0.16
N ARG A 354 29.44 7.77 0.86
CA ARG A 354 29.71 7.13 2.16
C ARG A 354 28.64 7.44 3.19
N GLU A 355 28.14 8.68 3.25
CA GLU A 355 27.07 9.08 4.17
C GLU A 355 25.74 8.36 3.86
N ALA A 356 25.36 8.30 2.57
CA ALA A 356 24.16 7.58 2.13
C ALA A 356 24.25 6.09 2.48
N LEU A 357 25.39 5.44 2.16
CA LEU A 357 25.64 4.04 2.51
C LEU A 357 25.63 3.80 4.02
N THR A 358 26.26 4.66 4.82
CA THR A 358 26.27 4.54 6.29
C THR A 358 24.86 4.52 6.85
N ARG A 359 24.00 5.43 6.37
CA ARG A 359 22.60 5.51 6.78
C ARG A 359 21.79 4.29 6.32
N PHE A 360 21.97 3.89 5.06
CA PHE A 360 21.25 2.76 4.48
C PHE A 360 21.61 1.45 5.17
N ILE A 361 22.90 1.16 5.31
CA ILE A 361 23.43 -0.04 5.97
C ILE A 361 22.97 -0.07 7.42
N GLY A 362 23.03 1.06 8.13
CA GLY A 362 22.61 1.12 9.53
C GLY A 362 21.15 0.74 9.74
N ARG A 363 20.26 1.22 8.86
CA ARG A 363 18.84 0.85 8.86
C ARG A 363 18.62 -0.59 8.41
N ALA A 364 19.29 -1.02 7.34
CA ALA A 364 19.16 -2.36 6.77
C ALA A 364 19.62 -3.44 7.76
N PHE A 365 20.75 -3.23 8.44
CA PHE A 365 21.29 -4.16 9.43
C PHE A 365 20.70 -3.97 10.82
N ARG A 366 19.84 -2.96 11.00
CA ARG A 366 19.11 -2.65 12.24
C ARG A 366 20.03 -2.36 13.43
N ARG A 367 21.20 -1.79 13.13
CA ARG A 367 22.25 -1.41 14.08
C ARG A 367 23.18 -0.39 13.41
N PRO A 368 23.95 0.42 14.16
CA PRO A 368 24.98 1.27 13.57
C PRO A 368 25.91 0.49 12.64
N ALA A 369 26.12 1.02 11.43
CA ALA A 369 27.04 0.45 10.45
C ALA A 369 28.49 0.63 10.92
N THR A 370 29.32 -0.39 10.75
CA THR A 370 30.76 -0.27 11.04
C THR A 370 31.50 0.37 9.87
N ALA A 371 32.67 0.95 10.14
CA ALA A 371 33.49 1.54 9.08
C ALA A 371 33.89 0.51 8.00
N ASP A 372 34.20 -0.72 8.41
CA ASP A 372 34.57 -1.81 7.49
C ASP A 372 33.39 -2.26 6.62
N GLU A 373 32.17 -2.28 7.19
CA GLU A 373 30.95 -2.57 6.43
C GLU A 373 30.71 -1.49 5.38
N VAL A 374 30.83 -0.22 5.75
CA VAL A 374 30.67 0.89 4.80
C VAL A 374 31.74 0.85 3.71
N GLU A 375 33.01 0.61 4.08
CA GLU A 375 34.12 0.52 3.13
C GLU A 375 33.94 -0.61 2.11
N LEU A 376 33.42 -1.77 2.53
CA LEU A 376 33.15 -2.90 1.65
C LEU A 376 32.19 -2.52 0.50
N TYR A 377 31.09 -1.86 0.83
CA TYR A 377 30.08 -1.47 -0.16
C TYR A 377 30.50 -0.23 -0.96
N ASP A 378 31.17 0.73 -0.32
CA ASP A 378 31.74 1.91 -0.99
C ASP A 378 32.79 1.52 -2.04
N ALA A 379 33.68 0.58 -1.72
CA ALA A 379 34.66 0.07 -2.68
C ALA A 379 34.00 -0.52 -3.94
N MET A 380 32.85 -1.17 -3.80
CA MET A 380 32.08 -1.66 -4.94
C MET A 380 31.46 -0.54 -5.77
N VAL A 381 30.98 0.55 -5.13
CA VAL A 381 30.52 1.75 -5.84
C VAL A 381 31.67 2.36 -6.62
N ARG A 382 32.84 2.57 -5.98
CA ARG A 382 34.03 3.15 -6.61
C ARG A 382 34.55 2.32 -7.78
N ASP A 383 34.59 0.99 -7.68
CA ASP A 383 34.97 0.10 -8.79
C ASP A 383 34.04 0.27 -10.00
N ARG A 384 32.73 0.37 -9.78
CA ARG A 384 31.75 0.56 -10.86
C ARG A 384 31.83 1.94 -11.50
N LEU A 385 31.99 2.98 -10.70
CA LEU A 385 32.25 4.34 -11.19
C LEU A 385 33.55 4.39 -12.00
N GLY A 386 34.61 3.70 -11.55
CA GLY A 386 35.89 3.57 -12.27
C GLY A 386 35.77 2.83 -13.61
N LYS A 387 34.78 1.94 -13.75
CA LYS A 387 34.38 1.30 -15.02
C LYS A 387 33.49 2.17 -15.91
N GLY A 388 33.26 3.42 -15.49
CA GLY A 388 32.47 4.42 -16.18
C GLY A 388 30.96 4.25 -16.03
N GLU A 389 30.45 3.45 -15.08
CA GLU A 389 29.00 3.33 -14.86
C GLU A 389 28.41 4.59 -14.23
N CYS A 390 27.15 4.90 -14.51
CA CYS A 390 26.48 6.01 -13.82
C CYS A 390 26.23 5.70 -12.34
N LEU A 391 26.07 6.76 -11.55
CA LEU A 391 25.91 6.68 -10.09
C LEU A 391 24.73 5.79 -9.65
N GLU A 392 23.58 5.89 -10.31
CA GLU A 392 22.41 5.07 -10.01
C GLU A 392 22.73 3.57 -10.08
N VAL A 393 23.44 3.14 -11.12
CA VAL A 393 23.84 1.73 -11.31
C VAL A 393 24.85 1.29 -10.25
N ALA A 394 25.85 2.14 -9.98
CA ALA A 394 26.87 1.85 -8.99
C ALA A 394 26.29 1.71 -7.57
N MET A 395 25.47 2.68 -7.16
CA MET A 395 24.78 2.69 -5.86
C MET A 395 23.78 1.55 -5.74
N ASN A 396 22.93 1.30 -6.75
CA ASN A 396 21.95 0.22 -6.69
C ASN A 396 22.60 -1.17 -6.62
N ALA A 397 23.79 -1.35 -7.18
CA ALA A 397 24.55 -2.58 -6.97
C ALA A 397 24.95 -2.76 -5.50
N ALA A 398 25.37 -1.69 -4.81
CA ALA A 398 25.66 -1.69 -3.38
C ALA A 398 24.42 -1.97 -2.54
N HIS A 399 23.33 -1.25 -2.78
CA HIS A 399 22.06 -1.49 -2.09
C HIS A 399 21.57 -2.92 -2.28
N ARG A 400 21.64 -3.47 -3.50
CA ARG A 400 21.26 -4.87 -3.75
C ARG A 400 22.13 -5.84 -2.97
N ALA A 401 23.44 -5.63 -2.93
CA ALA A 401 24.35 -6.47 -2.18
C ALA A 401 24.07 -6.43 -0.67
N VAL A 402 23.70 -5.26 -0.13
CA VAL A 402 23.22 -5.11 1.26
C VAL A 402 21.92 -5.90 1.46
N LEU A 403 20.91 -5.73 0.59
CA LEU A 403 19.61 -6.40 0.68
C LEU A 403 19.65 -7.93 0.48
N CYS A 404 20.76 -8.46 -0.03
CA CYS A 404 21.00 -9.90 -0.18
C CYS A 404 22.04 -10.43 0.81
N SER A 405 22.57 -9.59 1.71
CA SER A 405 23.62 -9.98 2.64
C SER A 405 23.07 -10.81 3.81
N PRO A 406 23.90 -11.62 4.48
CA PRO A 406 23.50 -12.32 5.68
C PRO A 406 23.02 -11.38 6.80
N ASP A 407 23.69 -10.25 7.02
CA ASP A 407 23.29 -9.27 8.04
C ASP A 407 21.90 -8.64 7.76
N PHE A 408 21.46 -8.61 6.49
CA PHE A 408 20.11 -8.18 6.14
C PHE A 408 19.10 -9.33 6.21
N LEU A 409 19.41 -10.48 5.62
CA LEU A 409 18.47 -11.60 5.48
C LEU A 409 18.22 -12.34 6.79
N PHE A 410 19.12 -12.22 7.77
CA PHE A 410 19.02 -12.94 9.03
C PHE A 410 18.96 -12.01 10.23
N LEU A 411 18.14 -12.41 11.20
CA LEU A 411 18.18 -11.91 12.56
C LEU A 411 19.17 -12.78 13.34
N VAL A 412 20.28 -12.18 13.76
CA VAL A 412 21.37 -12.85 14.46
C VAL A 412 21.45 -12.35 15.90
N GLU A 413 21.28 -13.26 16.86
CA GLU A 413 21.50 -13.02 18.29
C GLU A 413 22.89 -13.56 18.68
N ARG A 414 23.86 -12.65 18.84
CA ARG A 414 25.27 -13.02 18.98
C ARG A 414 25.60 -13.59 20.36
N GLY A 415 24.89 -13.16 21.41
CA GLY A 415 25.21 -13.50 22.80
C GLY A 415 24.05 -14.12 23.60
N PRO A 416 24.33 -14.66 24.81
CA PRO A 416 23.31 -15.15 25.73
C PRO A 416 22.46 -14.02 26.33
N LYS A 417 22.95 -12.77 26.33
CA LYS A 417 22.18 -11.56 26.63
C LYS A 417 22.04 -10.77 25.34
N LEU A 418 20.81 -10.38 25.01
CA LEU A 418 20.54 -9.53 23.85
C LEU A 418 21.04 -8.12 24.14
N ASN A 419 21.72 -7.53 23.17
CA ASN A 419 21.95 -6.08 23.20
C ASN A 419 20.67 -5.31 22.83
N SER A 420 20.68 -4.00 23.01
CA SER A 420 19.50 -3.15 22.78
C SER A 420 18.94 -3.27 21.36
N HIS A 421 19.80 -3.34 20.34
CA HIS A 421 19.38 -3.48 18.94
C HIS A 421 18.78 -4.86 18.65
N GLU A 422 19.38 -5.93 19.19
CA GLU A 422 18.84 -7.29 19.07
C GLU A 422 17.47 -7.40 19.74
N LEU A 423 17.28 -6.77 20.91
CA LEU A 423 16.00 -6.75 21.60
C LEU A 423 14.95 -5.93 20.83
N ALA A 424 15.30 -4.75 20.33
CA ALA A 424 14.43 -3.90 19.53
C ALA A 424 13.97 -4.62 18.25
N ALA A 425 14.90 -5.23 17.52
CA ALA A 425 14.58 -6.04 16.34
C ALA A 425 13.62 -7.19 16.69
N ARG A 426 13.92 -7.95 17.75
CA ARG A 426 13.07 -9.07 18.17
C ARG A 426 11.65 -8.63 18.51
N LEU A 427 11.49 -7.53 19.25
CA LEU A 427 10.17 -6.97 19.59
C LEU A 427 9.44 -6.48 18.33
N SER A 428 10.16 -5.81 17.44
CA SER A 428 9.56 -5.24 16.23
C SER A 428 9.06 -6.32 15.26
N TYR A 429 9.86 -7.36 15.01
CA TYR A 429 9.43 -8.46 14.15
C TYR A 429 8.31 -9.31 14.78
N PHE A 430 8.25 -9.38 16.11
CA PHE A 430 7.14 -10.03 16.80
C PHE A 430 5.82 -9.26 16.68
N LEU A 431 5.85 -7.93 16.80
CA LEU A 431 4.65 -7.08 16.82
C LEU A 431 4.20 -6.63 15.42
N TRP A 432 5.16 -6.14 14.62
CA TRP A 432 4.90 -5.43 13.36
C TRP A 432 5.36 -6.21 12.13
N ARG A 433 6.17 -7.27 12.32
CA ARG A 433 6.81 -8.04 11.25
C ARG A 433 7.69 -7.16 10.34
N SER A 434 8.32 -6.14 10.91
CA SER A 434 9.24 -5.23 10.21
C SER A 434 10.35 -4.72 11.13
N ALA A 435 11.31 -3.99 10.56
CA ALA A 435 12.43 -3.39 11.29
C ALA A 435 11.96 -2.39 12.37
N PRO A 436 12.71 -2.23 13.47
CA PRO A 436 12.39 -1.26 14.51
C PRO A 436 12.43 0.16 13.97
N ASP A 437 11.51 1.00 14.45
CA ASP A 437 11.52 2.44 14.19
C ASP A 437 12.60 3.14 15.03
N ALA A 438 12.81 4.44 14.82
CA ALA A 438 13.83 5.19 15.56
C ALA A 438 13.53 5.40 17.06
N ARG A 439 12.34 5.04 17.54
CA ARG A 439 11.93 5.22 18.94
C ARG A 439 12.23 3.98 19.79
N LEU A 440 12.30 2.81 19.15
CA LEU A 440 12.71 1.51 19.70
C LEU A 440 14.24 1.34 19.63
#